data_AF-A0A1H1WM44-F1
#
_entry.id   AF-A0A1H1WM44-F1
#
_cell.length_a   1.000
_cell.length_b   1.000
_cell.length_c   1.000
_cell.angle_alpha   90.00
_cell.angle_beta   90.00
_cell.angle_gamma   90.00
#
_symmetry.space_group_name_H-M   'P 1'
#
loop_
_entity.id
_entity.type
_entity.pdbx_description
1 polymer ?
#
loop_
_entity_poly.entity_id
_entity_poly.type
_entity_poly.pdbx_seq_one_letter_code
_entity_poly.pdbx_strand_id
1 'polypeptide(L)'
;MSVLLWGVLPYVMVAILIGGLIWRYRYDQFGWTTRSSQLYESRLLRIGSPLFHFGILVVIIGHVIGLVIPKSWTDAVGVSEDLYHVTALGLGTVAGIATLVGVVILIYRRRTTGPVFMATTRNDKTMYVVLVAAIVAGLATTVISVFGPHEEVTYRETVSPWFRSLFVFQPDIAAMSEASLAFQLHTLIGMLLFAIWPFTRLVHAFTAPIHYLFRPYIVYRSRDARPAPGSGIRRRGWAPVGTPDRAGDRRPARTPDRTGRGTR
;
A
#
# COMPACT_ATOMS: atom_id res chain seq x y z
N MET A 1 25.05 -14.29 -11.76
CA MET A 1 24.32 -13.43 -10.80
C MET A 1 23.09 -12.75 -11.43
N SER A 2 23.09 -12.42 -12.72
CA SER A 2 21.97 -11.81 -13.44
C SER A 2 20.63 -12.55 -13.29
N VAL A 3 20.62 -13.89 -13.37
CA VAL A 3 19.40 -14.70 -13.18
C VAL A 3 18.76 -14.47 -11.81
N LEU A 4 19.55 -14.39 -10.74
CA LEU A 4 19.02 -14.15 -9.40
C LEU A 4 18.43 -12.74 -9.27
N LEU A 5 19.11 -11.73 -9.81
CA LEU A 5 18.69 -10.33 -9.68
C LEU A 5 17.52 -9.95 -10.58
N TRP A 6 17.48 -10.47 -11.81
CA TRP A 6 16.51 -10.04 -12.82
C TRP A 6 15.46 -11.08 -13.15
N GLY A 7 15.71 -12.35 -12.82
CA GLY A 7 14.76 -13.44 -12.95
C GLY A 7 14.04 -13.76 -11.65
N VAL A 8 14.75 -13.88 -10.52
CA VAL A 8 14.16 -14.40 -9.25
C VAL A 8 13.71 -13.27 -8.31
N LEU A 9 14.57 -12.28 -8.08
CA LEU A 9 14.32 -11.20 -7.12
C LEU A 9 13.00 -10.44 -7.35
N PRO A 10 12.56 -10.14 -8.59
CA PRO A 10 11.27 -9.49 -8.80
C PRO A 10 10.09 -10.30 -8.27
N TYR A 11 10.10 -11.62 -8.43
CA TYR A 11 9.04 -12.49 -7.92
C TYR A 11 9.08 -12.60 -6.39
N VAL A 12 10.28 -12.63 -5.79
CA VAL A 12 10.43 -12.57 -4.32
C VAL A 12 9.87 -11.25 -3.79
N MET A 13 10.19 -10.12 -4.43
CA MET A 13 9.63 -8.82 -4.08
C MET A 13 8.09 -8.83 -4.15
N VAL A 14 7.51 -9.34 -5.25
CA VAL A 14 6.05 -9.44 -5.40
C VAL A 14 5.43 -10.32 -4.31
N ALA A 15 6.05 -11.47 -4.01
CA ALA A 15 5.58 -12.36 -2.95
C ALA A 15 5.58 -11.69 -1.57
N ILE A 16 6.64 -10.94 -1.24
CA ILE A 16 6.72 -10.15 0.01
C ILE A 16 5.66 -9.04 0.01
N LEU A 17 5.53 -8.30 -1.09
CA LEU A 17 4.57 -7.21 -1.22
C LEU A 17 3.14 -7.72 -1.00
N ILE A 18 2.71 -8.70 -1.78
CA ILE A 18 1.34 -9.23 -1.73
C ILE A 18 1.10 -9.95 -0.39
N GLY A 19 2.00 -10.85 0.01
CA GLY A 19 1.87 -11.59 1.27
C GLY A 19 1.84 -10.66 2.48
N GLY A 20 2.70 -9.65 2.50
CA GLY A 20 2.75 -8.63 3.54
C GLY A 20 1.48 -7.76 3.58
N LEU A 21 0.94 -7.36 2.43
CA LEU A 21 -0.32 -6.60 2.36
C LEU A 21 -1.50 -7.43 2.88
N ILE A 22 -1.62 -8.69 2.46
CA ILE A 22 -2.67 -9.60 2.93
C ILE A 22 -2.56 -9.81 4.44
N TRP A 23 -1.36 -10.12 4.93
CA TRP A 23 -1.13 -10.32 6.36
C TRP A 23 -1.51 -9.07 7.15
N ARG A 24 -1.02 -7.89 6.74
CA ARG A 24 -1.32 -6.63 7.43
C ARG A 24 -2.80 -6.29 7.39
N TYR A 25 -3.48 -6.51 6.27
CA TYR A 25 -4.92 -6.28 6.17
C TYR A 25 -5.73 -7.21 7.08
N ARG A 26 -5.24 -8.43 7.34
CA ARG A 26 -5.93 -9.42 8.19
C ARG A 26 -5.65 -9.23 9.67
N TYR A 27 -4.42 -8.86 10.04
CA TYR A 27 -3.95 -8.86 11.43
C TYR A 27 -3.65 -7.47 12.00
N ASP A 28 -3.44 -6.44 11.17
CA ASP A 28 -3.12 -5.07 11.59
C ASP A 28 -3.90 -4.01 10.80
N GLN A 29 -5.23 -4.09 10.91
CA GLN A 29 -6.13 -3.11 10.29
C GLN A 29 -5.99 -1.72 10.93
N PHE A 30 -5.66 -1.63 12.22
CA PHE A 30 -5.45 -0.35 12.91
C PHE A 30 -4.18 0.37 12.46
N GLY A 31 -3.14 -0.38 12.08
CA GLY A 31 -1.92 0.16 11.48
C GLY A 31 -2.10 0.61 10.03
N TRP A 32 -3.25 0.30 9.39
CA TRP A 32 -3.57 0.73 8.03
C TRP A 32 -4.11 2.18 8.02
N THR A 33 -3.20 3.14 8.16
CA THR A 33 -3.54 4.57 8.21
C THR A 33 -2.43 5.43 7.62
N THR A 34 -2.79 6.62 7.15
CA THR A 34 -1.83 7.64 6.69
C THR A 34 -0.93 8.16 7.82
N ARG A 35 -1.32 7.97 9.10
CA ARG A 35 -0.66 8.55 10.29
C ARG A 35 -0.38 10.05 10.09
N SER A 36 -1.45 10.81 9.84
CA SER A 36 -1.34 12.26 9.63
C SER A 36 -0.74 12.94 10.84
N SER A 37 0.26 13.80 10.61
CA SER A 37 0.89 14.63 11.64
C SER A 37 0.48 16.09 11.53
N GLN A 38 -0.56 16.40 10.76
CA GLN A 38 -0.97 17.78 10.45
C GLN A 38 -1.36 18.60 11.67
N LEU A 39 -1.95 17.96 12.69
CA LEU A 39 -2.36 18.62 13.92
C LEU A 39 -1.17 19.20 14.69
N TYR A 40 0.02 18.59 14.57
CA TYR A 40 1.24 19.06 15.25
C TYR A 40 1.93 20.20 14.51
N GLU A 41 1.82 20.26 13.19
CA GLU A 41 2.38 21.33 12.35
C GLU A 41 1.73 21.27 10.97
N SER A 42 1.20 22.41 10.50
CA SER A 42 0.43 22.49 9.25
C SER A 42 1.04 23.41 8.18
N ARG A 43 1.92 24.34 8.53
CA ARG A 43 2.45 25.38 7.64
C ARG A 43 3.37 24.80 6.57
N LEU A 44 4.39 24.06 6.98
CA LEU A 44 5.30 23.36 6.06
C LEU A 44 4.58 22.21 5.36
N LEU A 45 3.68 21.52 6.07
CA LEU A 45 2.90 20.43 5.50
C LEU A 45 2.00 20.89 4.34
N ARG A 46 1.39 22.08 4.42
CA ARG A 46 0.48 22.62 3.39
C ARG A 46 1.17 22.83 2.03
N ILE A 47 2.48 23.04 2.02
CA ILE A 47 3.26 23.21 0.79
C ILE A 47 3.95 21.89 0.42
N GLY A 48 4.67 21.29 1.37
CA GLY A 48 5.45 20.08 1.11
C GLY A 48 4.59 18.86 0.74
N SER A 49 3.41 18.71 1.35
CA SER A 49 2.54 17.56 1.08
C SER A 49 1.96 17.59 -0.33
N PRO A 50 1.28 18.66 -0.81
CA PRO A 50 0.81 18.70 -2.19
C PRO A 50 1.94 18.61 -3.21
N LEU A 51 3.05 19.34 -2.98
CA LEU A 51 4.19 19.32 -3.90
C LEU A 51 4.76 17.91 -4.09
N PHE A 52 4.94 17.17 -2.98
CA PHE A 52 5.37 15.77 -3.02
C PHE A 52 4.34 14.87 -3.71
N HIS A 53 3.06 14.95 -3.31
CA HIS A 53 2.05 14.00 -3.79
C HIS A 53 1.69 14.21 -5.26
N PHE A 54 1.55 15.46 -5.73
CA PHE A 54 1.31 15.71 -7.15
C PHE A 54 2.53 15.33 -7.99
N GLY A 55 3.75 15.66 -7.53
CA GLY A 55 4.98 15.24 -8.19
C GLY A 55 5.05 13.72 -8.33
N ILE A 56 4.90 12.98 -7.22
CA ILE A 56 5.05 11.52 -7.25
C ILE A 56 3.95 10.83 -8.05
N LEU A 57 2.72 11.37 -8.07
CA LEU A 57 1.65 10.85 -8.92
C LEU A 57 2.00 10.96 -10.40
N VAL A 58 2.52 12.12 -10.83
CA VAL A 58 2.98 12.30 -12.22
C VAL A 58 4.15 11.37 -12.53
N VAL A 59 5.10 11.20 -11.61
CA VAL A 59 6.21 10.23 -11.76
C VAL A 59 5.69 8.80 -11.91
N ILE A 60 4.74 8.37 -11.07
CA ILE A 60 4.14 7.03 -11.16
C ILE A 60 3.42 6.84 -12.49
N ILE A 61 2.62 7.81 -12.93
CA ILE A 61 1.94 7.76 -14.24
C ILE A 61 2.97 7.66 -15.36
N GLY A 62 4.04 8.46 -15.30
CA GLY A 62 5.15 8.39 -16.25
C GLY A 62 5.83 7.02 -16.29
N HIS A 63 6.05 6.39 -15.14
CA HIS A 63 6.58 5.01 -15.08
C HIS A 63 5.62 4.00 -15.72
N VAL A 64 4.31 4.13 -15.49
CA VAL A 64 3.31 3.23 -16.10
C VAL A 64 3.33 3.40 -17.62
N ILE A 65 3.28 4.64 -18.12
CA ILE A 65 3.33 4.92 -19.56
C ILE A 65 4.64 4.40 -20.17
N GLY A 66 5.79 4.68 -19.53
CA GLY A 66 7.10 4.31 -20.07
C GLY A 66 7.43 2.83 -20.01
N LEU A 67 6.96 2.09 -18.99
CA LEU A 67 7.30 0.68 -18.80
C LEU A 67 6.25 -0.28 -19.37
N VAL A 68 4.96 0.08 -19.27
CA VAL A 68 3.86 -0.84 -19.63
C VAL A 68 3.42 -0.66 -21.08
N ILE A 69 3.40 0.58 -21.59
CA ILE A 69 2.93 0.83 -22.96
C ILE A 69 4.06 0.51 -23.95
N PRO A 70 3.86 -0.44 -24.88
CA PRO A 70 4.89 -0.77 -25.88
C PRO A 70 5.17 0.41 -26.82
N LYS A 71 6.43 0.53 -27.25
CA LYS A 71 6.84 1.51 -28.27
C LYS A 71 5.99 1.42 -29.54
N SER A 72 5.66 0.22 -30.00
CA SER A 72 4.80 0.02 -31.18
C SER A 72 3.41 0.65 -31.06
N TRP A 73 2.87 0.79 -29.84
CA TRP A 73 1.58 1.44 -29.61
C TRP A 73 1.72 2.95 -29.66
N THR A 74 2.79 3.52 -29.10
CA THR A 74 3.05 4.97 -29.21
C THR A 74 3.26 5.38 -30.65
N ASP A 75 4.00 4.57 -31.41
CA ASP A 75 4.28 4.81 -32.83
C ASP A 75 2.98 4.70 -33.67
N ALA A 76 2.12 3.73 -33.36
CA ALA A 76 0.84 3.53 -34.06
C ALA A 76 -0.17 4.69 -33.86
N VAL A 77 -0.10 5.40 -32.73
CA VAL A 77 -0.94 6.58 -32.44
C VAL A 77 -0.29 7.86 -33.03
N GLY A 78 0.86 7.75 -33.69
CA GLY A 78 1.55 8.86 -34.34
C GLY A 78 2.36 9.74 -33.38
N VAL A 79 2.68 9.25 -32.18
CA VAL A 79 3.59 9.95 -31.27
C VAL A 79 5.01 9.70 -31.78
N SER A 80 5.66 10.75 -32.29
CA SER A 80 7.07 10.66 -32.69
C SER A 80 7.96 10.39 -31.47
N GLU A 81 9.08 9.69 -31.69
CA GLU A 81 10.05 9.42 -30.62
C GLU A 81 10.58 10.73 -30.01
N ASP A 82 10.74 11.78 -30.82
CA ASP A 82 11.14 13.12 -30.35
C ASP A 82 10.08 13.76 -29.44
N LEU A 83 8.80 13.74 -29.83
CA LEU A 83 7.71 14.25 -29.00
C LEU A 83 7.60 13.48 -27.69
N TYR A 84 7.74 12.16 -27.75
CA TYR A 84 7.77 11.31 -26.56
C TYR A 84 8.96 11.68 -25.67
N HIS A 85 10.17 11.81 -26.23
CA HIS A 85 11.38 12.12 -25.49
C HIS A 85 11.27 13.49 -24.80
N VAL A 86 10.90 14.54 -25.52
CA VAL A 86 10.74 15.90 -24.98
C VAL A 86 9.67 15.92 -23.88
N THR A 87 8.54 15.27 -24.10
CA THR A 87 7.43 15.25 -23.12
C THR A 87 7.80 14.46 -21.88
N ALA A 88 8.34 13.25 -22.04
CA ALA A 88 8.73 12.37 -20.95
C ALA A 88 9.87 12.99 -20.12
N LEU A 89 10.87 13.57 -20.79
CA LEU A 89 11.99 14.22 -20.12
C LEU A 89 11.53 15.50 -19.39
N GLY A 90 10.78 16.37 -20.07
CA GLY A 90 10.33 17.65 -19.51
C GLY A 90 9.39 17.45 -18.32
N LEU A 91 8.28 16.74 -18.52
CA LEU A 91 7.31 16.47 -17.45
C LEU A 91 7.92 15.61 -16.35
N GLY A 92 8.72 14.60 -16.70
CA GLY A 92 9.38 13.72 -15.75
C GLY A 92 10.37 14.47 -14.86
N THR A 93 11.17 15.38 -15.42
CA THR A 93 12.14 16.17 -14.65
C THR A 93 11.44 17.15 -13.72
N VAL A 94 10.43 17.88 -14.21
CA VAL A 94 9.66 18.82 -13.37
C VAL A 94 8.97 18.08 -12.21
N ALA A 95 8.31 16.95 -12.52
CA ALA A 95 7.65 16.12 -11.51
C ALA A 95 8.64 15.51 -10.51
N GLY A 96 9.80 15.04 -10.98
CA GLY A 96 10.85 14.47 -10.15
C GLY A 96 11.45 15.51 -9.20
N ILE A 97 11.75 16.73 -9.69
CA ILE A 97 12.24 17.84 -8.87
C ILE A 97 11.17 18.26 -7.84
N ALA A 98 9.91 18.41 -8.26
CA ALA A 98 8.81 18.72 -7.34
C ALA A 98 8.69 17.66 -6.24
N THR A 99 8.79 16.37 -6.60
CA THR A 99 8.79 15.26 -5.64
C THR A 99 9.96 15.36 -4.67
N LEU A 100 11.17 15.61 -5.17
CA LEU A 100 12.39 15.72 -4.36
C LEU A 100 12.31 16.89 -3.38
N VAL A 101 11.93 18.08 -3.86
CA VAL A 101 11.76 19.27 -3.01
C VAL A 101 10.66 19.04 -1.97
N GLY A 102 9.53 18.45 -2.38
CA GLY A 102 8.44 18.09 -1.48
C GLY A 102 8.89 17.16 -0.35
N VAL A 103 9.60 16.07 -0.67
CA VAL A 103 10.08 15.13 0.36
C VAL A 103 11.15 15.76 1.25
N VAL A 104 12.03 16.62 0.73
CA VAL A 104 13.02 17.36 1.52
C VAL A 104 12.33 18.27 2.54
N ILE A 105 11.31 19.03 2.14
CA ILE A 105 10.51 19.86 3.06
C ILE A 105 9.86 19.00 4.15
N LEU A 106 9.29 17.85 3.79
CA LEU A 106 8.64 16.94 4.73
C LEU A 106 9.63 16.30 5.71
N ILE A 107 10.82 15.93 5.26
CA ILE A 107 11.90 15.41 6.11
C ILE A 107 12.40 16.51 7.03
N TYR A 108 12.69 17.70 6.51
CA TYR A 108 13.10 18.86 7.30
C TYR A 108 12.11 19.13 8.43
N ARG A 109 10.81 19.22 8.11
CA ARG A 109 9.73 19.37 9.08
C ARG A 109 9.76 18.28 10.16
N ARG A 110 9.94 17.01 9.78
CA ARG A 110 10.01 15.90 10.75
C ARG A 110 11.23 15.98 11.66
N ARG A 111 12.32 16.62 11.24
CA ARG A 111 13.55 16.77 12.03
C ARG A 111 13.51 17.99 12.95
N THR A 112 12.83 19.06 12.54
CA THR A 112 12.80 20.33 13.29
C THR A 112 11.58 20.49 14.20
N THR A 113 10.51 19.72 13.99
CA THR A 113 9.30 19.80 14.81
C THR A 113 9.27 18.68 15.87
N GLY A 114 9.47 19.03 17.15
CA GLY A 114 9.59 18.08 18.26
C GLY A 114 8.49 17.00 18.34
N PRO A 115 7.20 17.37 18.42
CA PRO A 115 6.10 16.39 18.46
C PRO A 115 6.04 15.47 17.24
N VAL A 116 6.34 16.00 16.04
CA VAL A 116 6.36 15.22 14.80
C VAL A 116 7.54 14.23 14.80
N PHE A 117 8.70 14.65 15.30
CA PHE A 117 9.88 13.80 15.41
C PHE A 117 9.63 12.64 16.38
N MET A 118 9.03 12.92 17.55
CA MET A 118 8.67 11.91 18.55
C MET A 118 7.68 10.87 18.03
N ALA A 119 6.74 11.29 17.18
CA ALA A 119 5.79 10.38 16.53
C ALA A 119 6.38 9.59 15.33
N THR A 120 7.63 9.86 14.93
CA THR A 120 8.25 9.22 13.75
C THR A 120 8.92 7.89 14.13
N THR A 121 8.43 6.79 13.56
CA THR A 121 8.94 5.45 13.87
C THR A 121 10.24 5.12 13.14
N ARG A 122 10.96 4.07 13.57
CA ARG A 122 12.16 3.58 12.85
C ARG A 122 11.84 3.18 11.41
N ASN A 123 10.71 2.53 11.22
CA ASN A 123 10.21 2.11 9.93
C ASN A 123 9.92 3.30 8.99
N ASP A 124 9.39 4.40 9.53
CA ASP A 124 9.22 5.64 8.75
C ASP A 124 10.58 6.19 8.29
N LYS A 125 11.63 6.12 9.13
CA LYS A 125 12.98 6.56 8.76
C LYS A 125 13.56 5.68 7.64
N THR A 126 13.46 4.35 7.76
CA THR A 126 13.89 3.41 6.71
C THR A 126 13.16 3.69 5.40
N MET A 127 11.84 3.88 5.46
CA MET A 127 11.02 4.24 4.30
C MET A 127 11.51 5.53 3.65
N TYR A 128 11.74 6.60 4.43
CA TYR A 128 12.23 7.87 3.88
C TYR A 128 13.60 7.72 3.21
N VAL A 129 14.52 6.95 3.80
CA VAL A 129 15.85 6.72 3.21
C VAL A 129 15.72 6.03 1.86
N VAL A 130 14.98 4.93 1.79
CA VAL A 130 14.82 4.16 0.54
C VAL A 130 14.03 4.95 -0.51
N LEU A 131 12.98 5.67 -0.10
CA LEU A 131 12.19 6.51 -1.01
C LEU A 131 13.03 7.66 -1.60
N VAL A 132 13.80 8.37 -0.77
CA VAL A 132 14.69 9.44 -1.26
C VAL A 132 15.77 8.87 -2.16
N ALA A 133 16.34 7.72 -1.81
CA ALA A 133 17.31 7.04 -2.67
C ALA A 133 16.69 6.68 -4.04
N ALA A 134 15.44 6.20 -4.07
CA ALA A 134 14.73 5.90 -5.32
C ALA A 134 14.54 7.16 -6.17
N ILE A 135 14.09 8.27 -5.57
CA ILE A 135 13.87 9.55 -6.25
C ILE A 135 15.18 10.10 -6.81
N VAL A 136 16.25 10.12 -6.00
CA VAL A 136 17.57 10.61 -6.42
C VAL A 136 18.16 9.73 -7.52
N ALA A 137 18.09 8.40 -7.38
CA ALA A 137 18.54 7.48 -8.42
C ALA A 137 17.74 7.67 -9.72
N GLY A 138 16.43 7.90 -9.63
CA GLY A 138 15.58 8.15 -10.80
C GLY A 138 15.96 9.45 -11.51
N LEU A 139 16.10 10.55 -10.76
CA LEU A 139 16.59 11.82 -11.32
C LEU A 139 17.99 11.69 -11.91
N ALA A 140 18.88 10.91 -11.27
CA ALA A 140 20.20 10.63 -11.81
C ALA A 140 20.12 9.85 -13.12
N THR A 141 19.25 8.84 -13.25
CA THR A 141 19.03 8.14 -14.52
C THR A 141 18.57 9.09 -15.62
N THR A 142 17.67 10.03 -15.31
CA THR A 142 17.23 11.06 -16.25
C THR A 142 18.40 11.93 -16.72
N VAL A 143 19.19 12.48 -15.79
CA VAL A 143 20.34 13.33 -16.13
C VAL A 143 21.38 12.55 -16.95
N ILE A 144 21.72 11.33 -16.53
CA ILE A 144 22.70 10.48 -17.23
C ILE A 144 22.20 10.13 -18.64
N SER A 145 20.89 9.86 -18.81
CA SER A 145 20.34 9.55 -20.12
C SER A 145 20.35 10.73 -21.10
N VAL A 146 20.42 11.96 -20.61
CA VAL A 146 20.44 13.19 -21.42
C VAL A 146 21.86 13.67 -21.71
N PHE A 147 22.74 13.63 -20.71
CA PHE A 147 24.09 14.21 -20.77
C PHE A 147 25.21 13.18 -20.85
N GLY A 148 24.89 11.90 -20.69
CA GLY A 148 25.86 10.82 -20.84
C GLY A 148 26.29 10.64 -22.30
N PRO A 149 27.37 9.87 -22.55
CA PRO A 149 27.68 9.42 -23.89
C PRO A 149 26.42 8.75 -24.46
N HIS A 150 26.00 9.12 -25.68
CA HIS A 150 24.84 8.54 -26.34
C HIS A 150 25.03 7.03 -26.54
N GLU A 151 24.77 6.22 -25.52
CA GLU A 151 24.58 4.80 -25.71
C GLU A 151 23.22 4.64 -26.37
N GLU A 152 23.21 4.06 -27.57
CA GLU A 152 22.04 3.80 -28.41
C GLU A 152 20.95 2.97 -27.68
N VAL A 153 21.30 2.39 -26.53
CA VAL A 153 20.45 1.52 -25.70
C VAL A 153 19.59 2.34 -24.73
N THR A 154 18.37 2.66 -25.17
CA THR A 154 17.38 3.37 -24.33
C THR A 154 16.66 2.40 -23.37
N TYR A 155 16.17 2.90 -22.22
CA TYR A 155 15.34 2.11 -21.29
C TYR A 155 14.09 1.47 -21.93
N ARG A 156 13.63 2.00 -23.07
CA ARG A 156 12.52 1.48 -23.89
C ARG A 156 12.83 0.14 -24.54
N GLU A 157 14.12 -0.18 -24.70
CA GLU A 157 14.63 -1.39 -25.36
C GLU A 157 15.19 -2.41 -24.37
N THR A 158 15.50 -1.99 -23.13
CA THR A 158 16.06 -2.86 -22.08
C THR A 158 15.11 -3.05 -20.90
N VAL A 159 14.96 -2.01 -20.07
CA VAL A 159 14.20 -2.06 -18.82
C VAL A 159 12.70 -2.29 -19.07
N SER A 160 12.13 -1.67 -20.09
CA SER A 160 10.68 -1.74 -20.35
C SER A 160 10.25 -3.12 -20.89
N PRO A 161 10.95 -3.75 -21.85
CA PRO A 161 10.70 -5.13 -22.24
C PRO A 161 10.90 -6.11 -21.08
N TRP A 162 11.98 -5.96 -20.31
CA TRP A 162 12.20 -6.78 -19.11
C TRP A 162 11.03 -6.68 -18.13
N PHE A 163 10.60 -5.45 -17.79
CA PHE A 163 9.49 -5.25 -16.85
C PHE A 163 8.20 -5.94 -17.31
N ARG A 164 7.86 -5.82 -18.60
CA ARG A 164 6.67 -6.46 -19.19
C ARG A 164 6.78 -7.98 -19.19
N SER A 165 7.97 -8.52 -19.48
CA SER A 165 8.24 -9.95 -19.53
C SER A 165 7.98 -10.67 -18.19
N LEU A 166 8.09 -9.95 -17.06
CA LEU A 166 7.82 -10.48 -15.73
C LEU A 166 6.35 -10.92 -15.57
N PHE A 167 5.40 -10.18 -16.17
CA PHE A 167 3.97 -10.43 -16.03
C PHE A 167 3.48 -11.62 -16.86
N VAL A 168 4.22 -12.00 -17.90
CA VAL A 168 3.99 -13.20 -18.70
C VAL A 168 4.83 -14.39 -18.22
N PHE A 169 5.52 -14.25 -17.08
CA PHE A 169 6.35 -15.28 -16.45
C PHE A 169 7.49 -15.81 -17.35
N GLN A 170 7.99 -14.96 -18.26
CA GLN A 170 9.14 -15.25 -19.12
C GLN A 170 10.16 -14.12 -19.01
N PRO A 171 10.89 -14.01 -17.88
CA PRO A 171 11.77 -12.87 -17.62
C PRO A 171 12.88 -12.75 -18.65
N ASP A 172 12.93 -11.62 -19.36
CA ASP A 172 14.01 -11.27 -20.28
C ASP A 172 15.22 -10.74 -19.51
N ILE A 173 16.00 -11.68 -18.96
CA ILE A 173 17.18 -11.37 -18.13
C ILE A 173 18.27 -10.67 -18.95
N ALA A 174 18.35 -10.94 -20.26
CA ALA A 174 19.34 -10.33 -21.15
C ALA A 174 19.08 -8.83 -21.29
N ALA A 175 17.84 -8.44 -21.57
CA ALA A 175 17.44 -7.04 -21.69
C ALA A 175 17.80 -6.21 -20.45
N MET A 176 17.61 -6.74 -19.24
CA MET A 176 17.99 -6.02 -18.01
C MET A 176 19.50 -6.04 -17.74
N SER A 177 20.22 -7.06 -18.21
CA SER A 177 21.67 -7.14 -18.05
C SER A 177 22.42 -6.16 -18.94
N GLU A 178 21.83 -5.79 -20.08
CA GLU A 178 22.34 -4.78 -21.01
C GLU A 178 21.98 -3.34 -20.60
N ALA A 179 21.05 -3.16 -19.66
CA ALA A 179 20.70 -1.85 -19.15
C ALA A 179 21.89 -1.20 -18.42
N SER A 180 22.05 0.12 -18.53
CA SER A 180 23.11 0.84 -17.83
C SER A 180 23.04 0.65 -16.31
N LEU A 181 24.19 0.77 -15.64
CA LEU A 181 24.29 0.59 -14.18
C LEU A 181 23.31 1.52 -13.42
N ALA A 182 23.09 2.74 -13.93
CA ALA A 182 22.16 3.68 -13.32
C ALA A 182 20.73 3.13 -13.30
N PHE A 183 20.25 2.55 -14.41
CA PHE A 183 18.93 1.92 -14.47
C PHE A 183 18.85 0.68 -13.59
N GLN A 184 19.89 -0.17 -13.59
CA GLN A 184 19.96 -1.34 -12.72
C GLN A 184 19.86 -0.96 -11.23
N LEU A 185 20.61 0.06 -10.80
CA LEU A 185 20.58 0.55 -9.41
C LEU A 185 19.22 1.15 -9.05
N HIS A 186 18.65 1.99 -9.91
CA HIS A 186 17.32 2.56 -9.68
C HIS A 186 16.26 1.45 -9.52
N THR A 187 16.28 0.44 -10.39
CA THR A 187 15.36 -0.69 -10.33
C THR A 187 15.57 -1.53 -9.05
N LEU A 188 16.81 -1.79 -8.62
CA LEU A 188 17.08 -2.49 -7.36
C LEU A 188 16.54 -1.73 -6.14
N ILE A 189 16.75 -0.41 -6.09
CA ILE A 189 16.22 0.45 -5.02
C ILE A 189 14.68 0.48 -5.07
N GLY A 190 14.09 0.53 -6.27
CA GLY A 190 12.65 0.43 -6.47
C GLY A 190 12.08 -0.90 -5.95
N MET A 191 12.73 -2.02 -6.28
CA MET A 191 12.32 -3.33 -5.77
C MET A 191 12.42 -3.40 -4.24
N LEU A 192 13.47 -2.82 -3.64
CA LEU A 192 13.57 -2.70 -2.19
C LEU A 192 12.43 -1.86 -1.61
N LEU A 193 12.08 -0.74 -2.24
CA LEU A 193 10.96 0.12 -1.83
C LEU A 193 9.64 -0.66 -1.81
N PHE A 194 9.36 -1.46 -2.86
CA PHE A 194 8.19 -2.33 -2.93
C PHE A 194 8.23 -3.45 -1.88
N ALA A 195 9.39 -4.06 -1.63
CA ALA A 195 9.53 -5.10 -0.61
C ALA A 195 9.26 -4.58 0.81
N ILE A 196 9.67 -3.34 1.15
CA ILE A 196 9.38 -2.75 2.47
C ILE A 196 7.98 -2.14 2.56
N TRP A 197 7.33 -1.87 1.42
CA TRP A 197 6.03 -1.22 1.33
C TRP A 197 4.97 -1.74 2.30
N PRO A 198 4.68 -3.07 2.40
CA PRO A 198 3.61 -3.57 3.25
C PRO A 198 3.87 -3.34 4.72
N PHE A 199 5.12 -3.09 5.12
CA PHE A 199 5.48 -2.87 6.51
C PHE A 199 5.44 -1.39 6.87
N THR A 200 5.60 -0.46 5.92
CA THR A 200 5.74 0.98 6.16
C THR A 200 4.39 1.72 6.11
N ARG A 201 4.38 3.04 6.31
CA ARG A 201 3.19 3.86 6.08
C ARG A 201 2.76 3.93 4.61
N LEU A 202 3.55 3.45 3.64
CA LEU A 202 3.22 3.51 2.20
C LEU A 202 1.94 2.75 1.83
N VAL A 203 1.46 1.83 2.68
CA VAL A 203 0.18 1.13 2.51
C VAL A 203 -1.00 2.07 2.25
N HIS A 204 -0.93 3.34 2.69
CA HIS A 204 -1.96 4.33 2.44
C HIS A 204 -2.23 4.56 0.94
N ALA A 205 -1.25 4.33 0.07
CA ALA A 205 -1.40 4.47 -1.37
C ALA A 205 -2.46 3.53 -1.96
N PHE A 206 -2.66 2.35 -1.35
CA PHE A 206 -3.68 1.38 -1.76
C PHE A 206 -5.09 1.74 -1.25
N THR A 207 -5.23 2.78 -0.43
CA THR A 207 -6.51 3.27 0.09
C THR A 207 -6.92 4.60 -0.53
N ALA A 208 -6.48 4.87 -1.76
CA ALA A 208 -6.98 6.01 -2.52
C ALA A 208 -8.53 5.92 -2.59
N PRO A 209 -9.26 6.95 -2.11
CA PRO A 209 -10.70 6.85 -1.90
C PRO A 209 -11.49 7.06 -3.21
N ILE A 210 -11.16 6.33 -4.27
CA ILE A 210 -11.81 6.45 -5.59
C ILE A 210 -13.31 6.16 -5.47
N HIS A 211 -13.68 5.15 -4.67
CA HIS A 211 -15.08 4.81 -4.42
C HIS A 211 -15.87 5.92 -3.69
N TYR A 212 -15.20 6.88 -3.05
CA TYR A 212 -15.87 7.99 -2.38
C TYR A 212 -16.64 8.88 -3.36
N LEU A 213 -16.17 8.97 -4.62
CA LEU A 213 -16.85 9.71 -5.69
C LEU A 213 -18.27 9.19 -5.97
N PHE A 214 -18.55 7.93 -5.66
CA PHE A 214 -19.82 7.26 -5.90
C PHE A 214 -20.54 6.86 -4.61
N ARG A 215 -19.98 7.20 -3.43
CA ARG A 215 -20.51 6.77 -2.14
C ARG A 215 -21.61 7.73 -1.66
N PRO A 216 -22.77 7.23 -1.21
CA PRO A 216 -23.77 8.06 -0.55
C PRO A 216 -23.19 8.79 0.68
N TYR A 217 -23.62 10.05 0.90
CA TYR A 217 -23.18 10.86 2.04
C TYR A 217 -23.49 10.19 3.38
N ILE A 218 -24.68 9.61 3.50
CA ILE A 218 -25.14 8.93 4.70
C ILE A 218 -25.02 7.43 4.48
N VAL A 219 -24.33 6.74 5.38
CA VAL A 219 -24.22 5.28 5.35
C VAL A 219 -24.87 4.68 6.58
N TYR A 220 -25.89 3.89 6.31
CA TYR A 220 -26.56 3.06 7.31
C TYR A 220 -25.84 1.72 7.38
N ARG A 221 -25.56 1.25 8.61
CA ARG A 221 -25.06 -0.09 8.86
C ARG A 221 -26.15 -0.88 9.58
N SER A 222 -26.68 -1.90 8.93
CA SER A 222 -27.60 -2.84 9.57
C SER A 222 -26.86 -3.63 10.67
N ARG A 223 -27.59 -4.11 11.67
CA ARG A 223 -27.05 -5.06 12.63
C ARG A 223 -26.85 -6.40 11.91
N ASP A 224 -25.68 -7.01 12.06
CA ASP A 224 -25.38 -8.31 11.48
C ASP A 224 -26.48 -9.32 11.91
N ALA A 225 -27.12 -9.96 10.93
CA ALA A 225 -28.12 -11.01 11.18
C ALA A 225 -27.48 -12.32 11.70
N ARG A 226 -26.14 -12.38 11.73
CA ARG A 226 -25.37 -13.50 12.28
C ARG A 226 -24.88 -13.12 13.69
N PRO A 227 -25.27 -13.86 14.74
CA PRO A 227 -24.68 -13.70 16.06
C PRO A 227 -23.16 -13.91 15.96
N ALA A 228 -22.38 -12.94 16.42
CA ALA A 228 -20.96 -13.17 16.64
C ALA A 228 -20.82 -14.33 17.66
N PRO A 229 -19.87 -15.27 17.49
CA PRO A 229 -19.59 -16.28 18.50
C PRO A 229 -19.22 -15.56 19.80
N GLY A 230 -20.08 -15.64 20.82
CA GLY A 230 -19.92 -14.94 22.09
C GLY A 230 -20.88 -13.78 22.36
N SER A 231 -21.74 -13.40 21.40
CA SER A 231 -22.91 -12.58 21.74
C SER A 231 -23.94 -13.48 22.42
N GLY A 232 -23.84 -13.61 23.74
CA GLY A 232 -24.83 -14.32 24.55
C GLY A 232 -26.25 -13.81 24.25
N ILE A 233 -27.25 -14.64 24.53
CA ILE A 233 -28.67 -14.31 24.40
C ILE A 233 -28.90 -12.92 24.99
N ARG A 234 -29.22 -11.94 24.13
CA ARG A 234 -29.58 -10.59 24.56
C ARG A 234 -30.86 -10.70 25.39
N ARG A 235 -30.73 -10.76 26.71
CA ARG A 235 -31.84 -10.45 27.60
C ARG A 235 -32.28 -9.03 27.27
N ARG A 236 -33.57 -8.82 27.02
CA ARG A 236 -34.13 -7.47 26.88
C ARG A 236 -33.79 -6.72 28.16
N GLY A 237 -33.38 -5.45 28.07
CA GLY A 237 -33.03 -4.62 29.24
C GLY A 237 -34.18 -4.37 30.24
N TRP A 238 -35.34 -4.95 29.97
CA TRP A 238 -36.55 -4.95 30.79
C TRP A 238 -36.81 -6.30 31.46
N ALA A 239 -35.90 -7.28 31.31
CA ALA A 239 -35.98 -8.51 32.07
C ALA A 239 -35.73 -8.18 33.54
N PRO A 240 -36.66 -8.52 34.46
CA PRO A 240 -36.52 -8.19 35.87
C PRO A 240 -35.22 -8.78 36.43
N VAL A 241 -34.39 -7.93 37.02
CA VAL A 241 -33.12 -8.30 37.66
C VAL A 241 -33.42 -8.57 39.13
N GLY A 242 -33.16 -9.80 39.59
CA GLY A 242 -33.17 -10.13 41.02
C GLY A 242 -34.51 -10.56 41.61
N THR A 243 -35.09 -11.67 41.13
CA THR A 243 -35.95 -12.48 42.00
C THR A 243 -35.11 -13.67 42.45
N PRO A 244 -34.75 -13.79 43.74
CA PRO A 244 -34.04 -14.96 44.24
C PRO A 244 -34.90 -16.21 44.02
N ASP A 245 -34.30 -17.23 43.43
CA ASP A 245 -34.88 -18.56 43.30
C ASP A 245 -35.08 -19.16 44.71
N ARG A 246 -36.22 -18.87 45.33
CA ARG A 246 -36.71 -19.54 46.54
C ARG A 246 -38.14 -20.03 46.30
N ALA A 247 -38.22 -21.12 45.55
CA ALA A 247 -39.18 -22.18 45.82
C ALA A 247 -38.38 -23.48 45.90
N GLY A 248 -37.62 -23.60 46.99
CA GLY A 248 -37.13 -24.90 47.43
C GLY A 248 -38.33 -25.78 47.81
N ASP A 249 -38.19 -27.05 47.48
CA ASP A 249 -38.82 -28.17 48.17
C ASP A 249 -40.31 -28.46 47.87
N ARG A 250 -40.53 -29.16 46.75
CA ARG A 250 -41.55 -30.22 46.71
C ARG A 250 -40.96 -31.46 46.05
N ARG A 251 -40.29 -32.30 46.86
CA ARG A 251 -40.15 -33.73 46.56
C ARG A 251 -41.54 -34.33 46.25
N PRO A 252 -41.63 -35.33 45.35
CA PRO A 252 -42.88 -36.04 45.13
C PRO A 252 -43.22 -36.85 46.39
N ALA A 253 -44.30 -36.50 47.08
CA ALA A 253 -44.86 -37.35 48.12
C ALA A 253 -45.45 -38.60 47.46
N ARG A 254 -44.73 -39.73 47.59
CA ARG A 254 -45.32 -41.05 47.54
C ARG A 254 -46.36 -41.13 48.64
N THR A 255 -47.60 -41.48 48.30
CA THR A 255 -48.61 -41.90 49.28
C THR A 255 -49.03 -43.33 48.92
N PRO A 256 -49.17 -44.21 49.92
CA PRO A 256 -49.11 -45.66 49.72
C PRO A 256 -50.44 -46.28 49.34
N ASP A 257 -50.30 -47.45 48.73
CA ASP A 257 -51.31 -48.49 48.54
C ASP A 257 -52.15 -48.71 49.82
N ARG A 258 -53.47 -48.69 49.66
CA ARG A 258 -54.43 -49.13 50.68
C ARG A 258 -55.41 -50.09 50.02
N THR A 259 -55.06 -51.35 50.13
CA THR A 259 -55.92 -52.51 49.91
C THR A 259 -57.17 -52.46 50.80
N GLY A 260 -58.29 -52.98 50.27
CA GLY A 260 -59.24 -53.77 51.08
C GLY A 260 -60.61 -53.15 51.44
N ARG A 261 -61.61 -53.41 50.59
CA ARG A 261 -62.96 -53.88 50.95
C ARG A 261 -63.40 -54.77 49.77
N GLY A 262 -63.80 -56.03 49.91
CA GLY A 262 -64.43 -56.71 51.02
C GLY A 262 -65.87 -57.08 50.64
N THR A 263 -66.00 -58.17 49.88
CA THR A 263 -67.07 -59.21 49.89
C THR A 263 -68.57 -58.86 49.84
N ARG A 264 -69.24 -59.66 48.99
CA ARG A 264 -70.68 -60.02 48.85
C ARG A 264 -71.54 -59.12 47.98
#